data_AF-Q6XL56-F1
#
_entry.id   AF-Q6XL56-F1
#
_cell.length_a   1.000
_cell.length_b   1.000
_cell.length_c   1.000
_cell.angle_alpha   90.00
_cell.angle_beta   90.00
_cell.angle_gamma   90.00
#
_symmetry.space_group_name_H-M   'P 1'
#
loop_
_entity.id
_entity.type
_entity.pdbx_description
1 polymer ?
#
loop_
_entity_poly.entity_id
_entity_poly.type
_entity_poly.pdbx_seq_one_letter_code
_entity_poly.pdbx_strand_id
1 'polypeptide(L)'
;MLLFMFSIISFGNENQFMKEIFERKGLNGTFVVYDLKNDKIDYYNLDRANERFYPASSFKIFNTLIGLENGIVKNVDEMFYYYDGSKVFLDSWAKDSNLRYAIKVSQVPAYKKLARELGKERMQEGLNKLNYGNKEIGSEIDKFWLEGPLKISAMEQVKLLNLLSQSKLPFKLENQEQVKDITILEKKDDFILHGKTGWATDNIVVPIGWFVGWIETSDNIYSFAINLDISDSKFLPKREEIVREYFKNINVIK
;
A
#
# COMPACT_ATOMS: atom_id res chain seq x y z
N MET A 1 20.21 13.46 -16.12
CA MET A 1 18.81 13.87 -16.03
C MET A 1 18.02 13.03 -17.04
N LEU A 2 17.57 11.83 -16.64
CA LEU A 2 16.68 11.04 -17.51
C LEU A 2 15.28 11.65 -17.41
N LEU A 3 14.85 12.31 -18.47
CA LEU A 3 13.44 12.63 -18.68
C LEU A 3 12.70 11.30 -18.87
N PHE A 4 11.92 10.87 -17.87
CA PHE A 4 10.85 9.92 -18.12
C PHE A 4 9.74 10.68 -18.86
N MET A 5 9.71 10.54 -20.18
CA MET A 5 8.50 10.84 -20.94
C MET A 5 7.43 9.86 -20.46
N PHE A 6 6.54 10.32 -19.58
CA PHE A 6 5.24 9.68 -19.44
C PHE A 6 4.53 9.90 -20.78
N SER A 7 4.42 8.84 -21.57
CA SER A 7 3.40 8.77 -22.61
C SER A 7 2.09 9.22 -22.00
N ILE A 8 1.35 10.04 -22.73
CA ILE A 8 -0.02 10.43 -22.38
C ILE A 8 -0.79 9.12 -22.23
N ILE A 9 -1.00 8.68 -20.99
CA ILE A 9 -1.83 7.50 -20.72
C ILE A 9 -3.22 7.90 -21.21
N SER A 10 -3.65 7.28 -22.30
CA SER A 10 -5.02 7.43 -22.76
C SER A 10 -5.90 6.87 -21.64
N PHE A 11 -6.60 7.75 -20.92
CA PHE A 11 -7.69 7.33 -20.07
C PHE A 11 -8.77 6.79 -20.99
N GLY A 12 -8.82 5.46 -21.11
CA GLY A 12 -9.95 4.77 -21.71
C GLY A 12 -11.21 5.01 -20.88
N ASN A 13 -12.36 4.53 -21.37
CA ASN A 13 -13.57 4.55 -20.57
C ASN A 13 -13.40 3.74 -19.27
N GLU A 14 -14.17 4.11 -18.25
CA GLU A 14 -14.28 3.37 -17.00
C GLU A 14 -14.53 1.87 -17.25
N ASN A 15 -13.90 1.01 -16.45
CA ASN A 15 -14.03 -0.43 -16.60
C ASN A 15 -15.43 -0.89 -16.14
N GLN A 16 -16.23 -1.34 -17.10
CA GLN A 16 -17.63 -1.70 -16.85
C GLN A 16 -17.80 -2.83 -15.84
N PHE A 17 -16.91 -3.83 -15.82
CA PHE A 17 -16.99 -4.92 -14.85
C PHE A 17 -16.70 -4.44 -13.43
N MET A 18 -15.70 -3.57 -13.26
CA MET A 18 -15.47 -2.93 -11.96
C MET A 18 -16.70 -2.15 -11.50
N LYS A 19 -17.29 -1.34 -12.38
CA LYS A 19 -18.52 -0.60 -12.07
C LYS A 19 -19.65 -1.50 -11.57
N GLU A 20 -19.92 -2.60 -12.28
CA GLU A 20 -20.95 -3.58 -11.88
C GLU A 20 -20.68 -4.24 -10.52
N ILE A 21 -19.40 -4.50 -10.18
CA ILE A 21 -19.03 -5.00 -8.84
C ILE A 21 -19.42 -3.99 -7.76
N PHE A 22 -19.09 -2.72 -7.94
CA PHE A 22 -19.34 -1.67 -6.95
C PHE A 22 -20.85 -1.38 -6.81
N GLU A 23 -21.58 -1.29 -7.93
CA GLU A 23 -23.04 -1.10 -7.95
C GLU A 23 -23.77 -2.26 -7.25
N ARG A 24 -23.44 -3.51 -7.59
CA ARG A 24 -24.07 -4.70 -6.97
C ARG A 24 -23.80 -4.80 -5.48
N LYS A 25 -22.62 -4.39 -5.02
CA LYS A 25 -22.26 -4.43 -3.58
C LYS A 25 -22.74 -3.18 -2.82
N GLY A 26 -23.21 -2.14 -3.52
CA GLY A 26 -23.66 -0.88 -2.91
C GLY A 26 -22.56 -0.16 -2.14
N LEU A 27 -21.32 -0.20 -2.66
CA LEU A 27 -20.14 0.36 -1.99
C LEU A 27 -19.68 1.65 -2.69
N ASN A 28 -19.30 2.67 -1.91
CA ASN A 28 -18.65 3.86 -2.42
C ASN A 28 -17.12 3.69 -2.38
N GLY A 29 -16.45 3.92 -3.51
CA GLY A 29 -15.01 3.72 -3.61
C GLY A 29 -14.46 3.93 -5.02
N THR A 30 -13.20 3.54 -5.18
CA THR A 30 -12.47 3.52 -6.45
C THR A 30 -11.60 2.29 -6.50
N PHE A 31 -11.33 1.80 -7.71
CA PHE A 31 -10.37 0.73 -7.94
C PHE A 31 -9.55 1.05 -9.18
N VAL A 32 -8.23 0.90 -9.08
CA VAL A 32 -7.29 1.14 -10.18
C VAL A 32 -6.39 -0.09 -10.32
N VAL A 33 -6.21 -0.54 -11.56
CA VAL A 33 -5.28 -1.61 -11.94
C VAL A 33 -4.45 -1.13 -13.12
N TYR A 34 -3.13 -1.27 -13.01
CA TYR A 34 -2.18 -1.06 -14.11
C TYR A 34 -1.62 -2.41 -14.56
N ASP A 35 -1.87 -2.72 -15.83
CA ASP A 35 -1.30 -3.87 -16.56
C ASP A 35 0.02 -3.43 -17.20
N LEU A 36 1.13 -3.93 -16.67
CA LEU A 36 2.47 -3.52 -17.08
C LEU A 36 2.79 -3.91 -18.52
N LYS A 37 2.45 -5.13 -18.95
CA LYS A 37 2.76 -5.65 -20.28
C LYS A 37 2.03 -4.89 -21.38
N ASN A 38 0.79 -4.50 -21.13
CA ASN A 38 -0.06 -3.82 -22.11
C ASN A 38 -0.05 -2.29 -21.97
N ASP A 39 0.69 -1.73 -21.01
CA ASP A 39 0.71 -0.31 -20.65
C ASP A 39 -0.71 0.29 -20.52
N LYS A 40 -1.57 -0.43 -19.81
CA LYS A 40 -3.01 -0.14 -19.73
C LYS A 40 -3.44 0.10 -18.29
N ILE A 41 -4.30 1.10 -18.07
CA ILE A 41 -5.01 1.31 -16.81
C ILE A 41 -6.48 0.92 -16.96
N ASP A 42 -6.94 0.00 -16.13
CA ASP A 42 -8.36 -0.20 -15.84
C ASP A 42 -8.71 0.51 -14.53
N TYR A 43 -9.84 1.22 -14.51
CA TYR A 43 -10.26 1.95 -13.31
C TYR A 43 -11.78 1.99 -13.13
N TYR A 44 -12.20 2.26 -11.89
CA TYR A 44 -13.54 2.69 -11.49
C TYR A 44 -13.45 3.95 -10.63
N ASN A 45 -14.31 4.93 -10.89
CA ASN A 45 -14.41 6.24 -10.24
C ASN A 45 -13.10 7.04 -10.34
N LEU A 46 -12.84 7.63 -11.52
CA LEU A 46 -11.58 8.35 -11.79
C LEU A 46 -11.36 9.56 -10.88
N ASP A 47 -12.42 10.30 -10.56
CA ASP A 47 -12.32 11.47 -9.69
C ASP A 47 -11.79 11.04 -8.30
N ARG A 48 -12.38 9.98 -7.72
CA ARG A 48 -11.90 9.42 -6.46
C ARG A 48 -10.55 8.71 -6.58
N ALA A 49 -10.23 8.14 -7.75
CA ALA A 49 -8.91 7.55 -7.99
C ALA A 49 -7.78 8.58 -7.86
N ASN A 50 -8.07 9.85 -8.16
CA ASN A 50 -7.16 10.98 -8.04
C ASN A 50 -7.26 11.73 -6.71
N GLU A 51 -8.33 11.51 -5.93
CA GLU A 51 -8.46 12.06 -4.58
C GLU A 51 -7.45 11.41 -3.62
N ARG A 52 -6.80 12.24 -2.78
CA ARG A 52 -5.81 11.78 -1.81
C ARG A 52 -6.43 11.59 -0.43
N PHE A 53 -6.23 10.41 0.16
CA PHE A 53 -6.66 10.07 1.52
C PHE A 53 -5.47 9.69 2.40
N TYR A 54 -5.68 9.60 3.71
CA TYR A 54 -4.66 9.05 4.62
C TYR A 54 -4.33 7.61 4.22
N PRO A 55 -3.04 7.25 4.08
CA PRO A 55 -2.64 5.92 3.64
C PRO A 55 -2.87 4.85 4.73
N ALA A 56 -2.95 5.26 6.00
CA ALA A 56 -3.00 4.35 7.14
C ALA A 56 -1.94 3.25 7.04
N SER A 57 -2.30 1.99 7.30
CA SER A 57 -1.35 0.87 7.28
C SER A 57 -0.81 0.49 5.90
N SER A 58 -1.28 1.07 4.79
CA SER A 58 -0.62 0.89 3.48
C SER A 58 0.78 1.53 3.46
N PHE A 59 0.99 2.59 4.24
CA PHE A 59 2.28 3.26 4.37
C PHE A 59 3.40 2.36 4.91
N LYS A 60 3.05 1.25 5.57
CA LYS A 60 4.01 0.27 6.12
C LYS A 60 4.97 -0.28 5.06
N ILE A 61 4.54 -0.40 3.81
CA ILE A 61 5.40 -0.80 2.68
C ILE A 61 6.60 0.16 2.57
N PHE A 62 6.31 1.46 2.51
CA PHE A 62 7.32 2.49 2.28
C PHE A 62 8.06 2.88 3.55
N ASN A 63 7.43 2.80 4.73
CA ASN A 63 8.12 2.96 6.01
C ASN A 63 9.19 1.86 6.19
N THR A 64 8.87 0.61 5.85
CA THR A 64 9.87 -0.48 5.83
C THR A 64 11.01 -0.18 4.85
N LEU A 65 10.70 0.21 3.61
CA LEU A 65 11.73 0.52 2.61
C LEU A 65 12.68 1.65 3.08
N ILE A 66 12.12 2.73 3.63
CA ILE A 66 12.90 3.86 4.14
C ILE A 66 13.73 3.43 5.36
N GLY A 67 13.17 2.60 6.25
CA GLY A 67 13.87 2.04 7.42
C GLY A 67 15.11 1.23 7.03
N LEU A 68 14.96 0.32 6.06
CA LEU A 68 16.06 -0.48 5.51
C LEU A 68 17.12 0.37 4.82
N GLU A 69 16.70 1.36 4.01
CA GLU A 69 17.62 2.23 3.28
C GLU A 69 18.53 3.03 4.21
N ASN A 70 17.99 3.44 5.35
CA ASN A 70 18.72 4.20 6.36
C ASN A 70 19.41 3.31 7.41
N GLY A 71 19.37 1.98 7.25
CA GLY A 71 20.02 1.03 8.16
C GLY A 71 19.49 1.06 9.59
N ILE A 72 18.23 1.48 9.80
CA ILE A 72 17.59 1.43 11.13
C ILE A 72 17.41 -0.02 11.58
N VAL A 73 17.19 -0.90 10.60
CA VAL A 73 17.29 -2.34 10.75
C VAL A 73 18.15 -2.86 9.60
N LYS A 74 18.95 -3.88 9.89
CA LYS A 74 19.83 -4.57 8.95
C LYS A 74 19.06 -5.33 7.88
N ASN A 75 17.94 -5.96 8.27
CA ASN A 75 17.06 -6.69 7.38
C ASN A 75 15.66 -6.85 7.98
N VAL A 76 14.74 -7.42 7.21
CA VAL A 76 13.34 -7.60 7.62
C VAL A 76 13.11 -8.64 8.72
N ASP A 77 14.11 -9.48 8.99
CA ASP A 77 14.06 -10.56 9.98
C ASP A 77 14.70 -10.18 11.32
N GLU A 78 15.42 -9.06 11.38
CA GLU A 78 15.96 -8.51 12.62
C GLU A 78 14.86 -8.11 13.59
N MET A 79 14.95 -8.62 14.81
CA MET A 79 14.11 -8.19 15.92
C MET A 79 14.46 -6.76 16.31
N PHE A 80 13.52 -5.84 16.13
CA PHE A 80 13.74 -4.42 16.40
C PHE A 80 12.70 -3.83 17.35
N TYR A 81 11.55 -4.48 17.52
CA TYR A 81 10.51 -4.06 18.44
C TYR A 81 10.39 -5.08 19.57
N TYR A 82 10.47 -4.60 20.81
CA TYR A 82 10.32 -5.38 22.02
C TYR A 82 9.07 -4.90 22.76
N TYR A 83 8.14 -5.81 23.01
CA TYR A 83 6.87 -5.51 23.65
C TYR A 83 7.08 -5.32 25.15
N ASP A 84 6.60 -4.20 25.66
CA ASP A 84 6.78 -3.75 27.05
C ASP A 84 5.62 -4.14 27.98
N GLY A 85 4.65 -4.93 27.49
CA GLY A 85 3.44 -5.25 28.26
C GLY A 85 2.36 -4.16 28.21
N SER A 86 2.56 -3.08 27.44
CA SER A 86 1.54 -2.03 27.30
C SER A 86 0.24 -2.53 26.66
N LYS A 87 -0.88 -1.89 26.97
CA LYS A 87 -2.17 -2.24 26.39
C LYS A 87 -2.16 -2.04 24.87
N VAL A 88 -2.56 -3.07 24.12
CA VAL A 88 -2.64 -3.03 22.66
C VAL A 88 -4.08 -3.08 22.16
N PHE A 89 -4.30 -2.59 20.94
CA PHE A 89 -5.60 -2.63 20.27
C PHE A 89 -5.94 -4.04 19.71
N LEU A 90 -4.93 -4.78 19.26
CA LEU A 90 -5.05 -6.15 18.78
C LEU A 90 -4.11 -7.04 19.57
N ASP A 91 -4.57 -8.21 20.03
CA ASP A 91 -3.75 -9.17 20.77
C ASP A 91 -2.52 -9.63 19.98
N SER A 92 -2.62 -9.65 18.64
CA SER A 92 -1.48 -9.94 17.75
C SER A 92 -0.34 -8.92 17.84
N TRP A 93 -0.55 -7.77 18.49
CA TRP A 93 0.48 -6.76 18.72
C TRP A 93 1.23 -6.94 20.05
N ALA A 94 0.76 -7.83 20.93
CA ALA A 94 1.31 -8.06 22.27
C ALA A 94 2.53 -9.01 22.25
N LYS A 95 3.48 -8.77 21.35
CA LYS A 95 4.74 -9.52 21.28
C LYS A 95 5.82 -8.76 20.53
N ASP A 96 7.05 -9.18 20.79
CA ASP A 96 8.23 -8.73 20.07
C ASP A 96 8.10 -9.04 18.58
N SER A 97 8.72 -8.21 17.75
CA SER A 97 8.64 -8.39 16.31
C SER A 97 9.83 -7.87 15.53
N ASN A 98 10.02 -8.55 14.40
CA ASN A 98 10.73 -8.06 13.23
C ASN A 98 9.75 -7.45 12.22
N LEU A 99 10.25 -6.87 11.12
CA LEU A 99 9.40 -6.24 10.12
C LEU A 99 8.50 -7.26 9.40
N ARG A 100 8.99 -8.48 9.15
CA ARG A 100 8.21 -9.56 8.52
C ARG A 100 6.95 -9.89 9.31
N TYR A 101 7.04 -9.97 10.64
CA TYR A 101 5.87 -10.17 11.48
C TYR A 101 5.02 -8.90 11.58
N ALA A 102 5.65 -7.75 11.85
CA ALA A 102 4.96 -6.48 12.11
C ALA A 102 4.10 -6.05 10.91
N ILE A 103 4.56 -6.24 9.67
CA ILE A 103 3.79 -5.88 8.48
C ILE A 103 2.54 -6.75 8.32
N LYS A 104 2.68 -8.06 8.56
CA LYS A 104 1.63 -9.07 8.43
C LYS A 104 0.46 -8.79 9.36
N VAL A 105 0.73 -8.50 10.62
CA VAL A 105 -0.31 -8.20 11.62
C VAL A 105 -0.64 -6.71 11.73
N SER A 106 -0.05 -5.89 10.85
CA SER A 106 -0.20 -4.43 10.84
C SER A 106 0.16 -3.76 12.17
N GLN A 107 1.15 -4.26 12.89
CA GLN A 107 1.55 -3.81 14.24
C GLN A 107 1.92 -2.33 14.27
N VAL A 108 0.97 -1.46 14.62
CA VAL A 108 1.17 -0.01 14.62
C VAL A 108 2.30 0.41 15.56
N PRO A 109 2.40 -0.09 16.81
CA PRO A 109 3.48 0.30 17.72
C PRO A 109 4.90 0.08 17.17
N ALA A 110 5.14 -1.05 16.50
CA ALA A 110 6.42 -1.36 15.87
C ALA A 110 6.78 -0.35 14.77
N TYR A 111 5.82 0.01 13.92
CA TYR A 111 6.03 1.01 12.86
C TYR A 111 6.15 2.45 13.40
N LYS A 112 5.50 2.75 14.53
CA LYS A 112 5.74 4.01 15.25
C LYS A 112 7.16 4.07 15.80
N LYS A 113 7.68 2.98 16.38
CA LYS A 113 9.09 2.88 16.80
C LYS A 113 10.03 3.11 15.61
N LEU A 114 9.83 2.41 14.50
CA LEU A 114 10.64 2.57 13.29
C LEU A 114 10.67 4.03 12.81
N ALA A 115 9.51 4.69 12.77
CA ALA A 115 9.41 6.10 12.35
C ALA A 115 10.14 7.04 13.31
N ARG A 116 10.06 6.81 14.64
CA ARG A 116 10.80 7.61 15.64
C ARG A 116 12.31 7.43 15.50
N GLU A 117 12.80 6.21 15.26
CA GLU A 117 14.23 5.95 15.04
C GLU A 117 14.74 6.54 13.73
N LEU A 118 13.92 6.54 12.67
CA LEU A 118 14.20 7.27 11.44
C LEU A 118 14.33 8.78 11.70
N GLY A 119 13.39 9.35 12.46
CA GLY A 119 13.29 10.79 12.65
C GLY A 119 12.74 11.52 11.42
N LYS A 120 12.39 12.80 11.60
CA LYS A 120 11.66 13.58 10.59
C LYS A 120 12.48 13.86 9.32
N GLU A 121 13.76 14.13 9.45
CA GLU A 121 14.64 14.45 8.31
C GLU A 121 14.74 13.28 7.31
N ARG A 122 15.19 12.11 7.77
CA ARG A 122 15.31 10.90 6.93
C ARG A 122 13.97 10.42 6.39
N MET A 123 12.90 10.55 7.17
CA MET A 123 11.55 10.26 6.68
C MET A 123 11.15 11.21 5.54
N GLN A 124 11.40 12.50 5.68
CA GLN A 124 11.07 13.50 4.66
C GLN A 124 11.87 13.27 3.37
N GLU A 125 13.16 12.95 3.49
CA GLU A 125 13.99 12.56 2.35
C GLU A 125 13.42 11.32 1.63
N GLY A 126 12.99 10.31 2.39
CA GLY A 126 12.35 9.12 1.85
C GLY A 126 11.06 9.45 1.08
N LEU A 127 10.15 10.25 1.67
CA LEU A 127 8.92 10.69 1.01
C LEU A 127 9.21 11.51 -0.25
N ASN A 128 10.24 12.37 -0.22
CA ASN A 128 10.68 13.17 -1.36
C ASN A 128 11.21 12.30 -2.49
N LYS A 129 12.10 11.34 -2.19
CA LYS A 129 12.65 10.37 -3.16
C LYS A 129 11.54 9.53 -3.82
N LEU A 130 10.56 9.11 -3.03
CA LEU A 130 9.40 8.38 -3.53
C LEU A 130 8.43 9.28 -4.31
N ASN A 131 8.47 10.60 -4.14
CA ASN A 131 7.38 11.49 -4.53
C ASN A 131 6.02 11.02 -3.95
N TYR A 132 6.01 10.65 -2.67
CA TYR A 132 4.87 10.01 -2.03
C TYR A 132 3.73 10.98 -1.72
N GLY A 133 2.69 10.99 -2.55
CA GLY A 133 1.48 11.79 -2.32
C GLY A 133 1.78 13.28 -2.11
N ASN A 134 1.21 13.88 -1.05
CA ASN A 134 1.53 15.26 -0.67
C ASN A 134 2.87 15.42 0.07
N LYS A 135 3.53 14.33 0.47
CA LYS A 135 4.84 14.31 1.15
C LYS A 135 4.87 15.05 2.50
N GLU A 136 3.72 15.23 3.15
CA GLU A 136 3.65 16.01 4.39
C GLU A 136 3.71 15.13 5.64
N ILE A 137 4.65 15.41 6.54
CA ILE A 137 4.77 14.72 7.84
C ILE A 137 4.07 15.50 8.97
N GLY A 138 3.93 16.82 8.85
CA GLY A 138 3.44 17.64 9.97
C GLY A 138 4.42 17.65 11.15
N SER A 139 3.91 17.75 12.39
CA SER A 139 4.74 17.82 13.61
C SER A 139 5.06 16.47 14.24
N GLU A 140 4.18 15.48 14.10
CA GLU A 140 4.24 14.21 14.84
C GLU A 140 4.76 13.06 13.95
N ILE A 141 6.04 12.70 14.12
CA ILE A 141 6.74 11.70 13.28
C ILE A 141 6.13 10.30 13.33
N ASP A 142 5.34 9.96 14.34
CA ASP A 142 4.77 8.62 14.50
C ASP A 142 3.24 8.58 14.38
N LYS A 143 2.63 9.65 13.86
CA LYS A 143 1.19 9.76 13.63
C LYS A 143 0.81 10.17 12.21
N PHE A 144 1.73 10.75 11.45
CA PHE A 144 1.44 11.46 10.20
C PHE A 144 0.68 10.67 9.11
N TRP A 145 0.85 9.34 9.08
CA TRP A 145 0.18 8.45 8.12
C TRP A 145 -1.15 7.89 8.63
N LEU A 146 -1.45 8.04 9.94
CA LEU A 146 -2.68 7.60 10.59
C LEU A 146 -3.66 8.76 10.73
N GLU A 147 -3.15 9.89 11.23
CA GLU A 147 -3.92 11.05 11.68
C GLU A 147 -3.80 12.26 10.74
N GLY A 148 -2.97 12.13 9.70
CA GLY A 148 -2.59 13.22 8.80
C GLY A 148 -1.34 13.96 9.26
N PRO A 149 -0.76 14.82 8.41
CA PRO A 149 -1.35 15.34 7.18
C PRO A 149 -1.06 14.52 5.92
N LEU A 150 -0.30 13.43 6.00
CA LEU A 150 0.11 12.67 4.82
C LEU A 150 -1.11 12.09 4.09
N LYS A 151 -1.22 12.39 2.80
CA LYS A 151 -2.27 11.87 1.92
C LYS A 151 -1.70 11.37 0.61
N ILE A 152 -2.29 10.32 0.04
CA ILE A 152 -1.94 9.73 -1.26
C ILE A 152 -3.21 9.24 -1.97
N SER A 153 -3.24 9.29 -3.30
CA SER A 153 -4.35 8.79 -4.12
C SER A 153 -4.16 7.33 -4.56
N ALA A 154 -5.22 6.70 -5.10
CA ALA A 154 -5.12 5.34 -5.63
C ALA A 154 -4.20 5.28 -6.85
N MET A 155 -4.25 6.31 -7.71
CA MET A 155 -3.37 6.42 -8.87
C MET A 155 -1.89 6.53 -8.47
N GLU A 156 -1.60 7.31 -7.42
CA GLU A 156 -0.26 7.46 -6.86
C GLU A 156 0.25 6.17 -6.21
N GLN A 157 -0.61 5.44 -5.49
CA GLN A 157 -0.28 4.11 -4.95
C GLN A 157 0.12 3.14 -6.06
N VAL A 158 -0.69 3.01 -7.12
CA VAL A 158 -0.42 2.13 -8.27
C VAL A 158 0.92 2.47 -8.92
N LYS A 159 1.20 3.77 -9.11
CA LYS A 159 2.48 4.21 -9.70
C LYS A 159 3.69 3.76 -8.87
N LEU A 160 3.65 3.92 -7.56
CA LEU A 160 4.75 3.52 -6.68
C LEU A 160 4.90 2.01 -6.60
N LEU A 161 3.79 1.29 -6.51
CA LEU A 161 3.78 -0.16 -6.43
C LEU A 161 4.25 -0.82 -7.73
N ASN A 162 3.93 -0.21 -8.88
CA ASN A 162 4.46 -0.65 -10.18
C ASN A 162 5.98 -0.48 -10.28
N LEU A 163 6.53 0.58 -9.70
CA LEU A 163 7.98 0.74 -9.63
C LEU A 163 8.60 -0.24 -8.64
N LEU A 164 7.97 -0.47 -7.48
CA LEU A 164 8.46 -1.40 -6.47
C LEU A 164 8.45 -2.85 -6.97
N SER A 165 7.40 -3.30 -7.66
CA SER A 165 7.29 -4.66 -8.20
C SER A 165 8.42 -4.98 -9.18
N GLN A 166 8.87 -3.97 -9.93
CA GLN A 166 10.00 -4.05 -10.86
C GLN A 166 11.36 -3.72 -10.22
N SER A 167 11.39 -3.44 -8.92
CA SER A 167 12.57 -2.98 -8.17
C SER A 167 13.25 -1.74 -8.78
N LYS A 168 12.43 -0.82 -9.32
CA LYS A 168 12.81 0.42 -10.02
C LYS A 168 12.65 1.68 -9.17
N LEU A 169 12.32 1.58 -7.88
CA LEU A 169 12.36 2.75 -7.00
C LEU A 169 13.82 3.20 -6.79
N PRO A 170 14.05 4.49 -6.44
CA PRO A 170 15.40 5.04 -6.23
C PRO A 170 15.99 4.64 -4.86
N PHE A 171 16.02 3.34 -4.59
CA PHE A 171 16.50 2.69 -3.37
C PHE A 171 17.34 1.47 -3.72
N LYS A 172 18.12 0.92 -2.78
CA LYS A 172 18.92 -0.28 -3.05
C LYS A 172 18.03 -1.45 -3.47
N LEU A 173 18.46 -2.19 -4.50
CA LEU A 173 17.75 -3.37 -5.02
C LEU A 173 17.43 -4.36 -3.90
N GLU A 174 18.42 -4.67 -3.06
CA GLU A 174 18.26 -5.59 -1.92
C GLU A 174 17.15 -5.16 -0.95
N ASN A 175 17.01 -3.87 -0.68
CA ASN A 175 15.97 -3.36 0.21
C ASN A 175 14.58 -3.49 -0.43
N GLN A 176 14.47 -3.26 -1.74
CA GLN A 176 13.23 -3.47 -2.48
C GLN A 176 12.82 -4.94 -2.50
N GLU A 177 13.75 -5.87 -2.76
CA GLU A 177 13.46 -7.31 -2.75
C GLU A 177 13.01 -7.80 -1.35
N GLN A 178 13.62 -7.29 -0.27
CA GLN A 178 13.16 -7.59 1.09
C GLN A 178 11.73 -7.09 1.36
N VAL A 179 11.38 -5.90 0.87
CA VAL A 179 10.01 -5.37 0.99
C VAL A 179 9.03 -6.25 0.21
N LYS A 180 9.38 -6.63 -1.03
CA LYS A 180 8.55 -7.52 -1.86
C LYS A 180 8.31 -8.86 -1.16
N ASP A 181 9.35 -9.45 -0.57
CA ASP A 181 9.26 -10.72 0.13
C ASP A 181 8.27 -10.67 1.32
N ILE A 182 8.34 -9.63 2.15
CA ILE A 182 7.43 -9.52 3.31
C ILE A 182 6.00 -9.06 2.97
N THR A 183 5.74 -8.63 1.73
CA THR A 183 4.40 -8.27 1.26
C THR A 183 3.68 -9.41 0.56
N ILE A 184 4.30 -10.59 0.38
CA ILE A 184 3.63 -11.77 -0.18
C ILE A 184 2.47 -12.19 0.74
N LEU A 185 1.26 -12.16 0.21
CA LEU A 185 0.04 -12.63 0.88
C LEU A 185 -0.31 -14.06 0.44
N GLU A 186 -0.05 -14.37 -0.83
CA GLU A 186 -0.34 -15.67 -1.42
C GLU A 186 0.67 -15.97 -2.53
N LYS A 187 1.15 -17.20 -2.56
CA LYS A 187 2.05 -17.71 -3.60
C LYS A 187 1.49 -19.04 -4.10
N LYS A 188 1.16 -19.09 -5.39
CA LYS A 188 0.70 -20.26 -6.14
C LYS A 188 1.66 -20.53 -7.29
N ASP A 189 1.46 -21.63 -8.00
CA ASP A 189 2.32 -21.99 -9.14
C ASP A 189 2.18 -20.98 -10.29
N ASP A 190 1.01 -20.35 -10.40
CA ASP A 190 0.59 -19.48 -11.50
C ASP A 190 0.76 -17.99 -11.20
N PHE A 191 0.67 -17.60 -9.91
CA PHE A 191 0.74 -16.20 -9.52
C PHE A 191 1.29 -16.00 -8.10
N ILE A 192 1.81 -14.80 -7.85
CA ILE A 192 2.17 -14.31 -6.52
C ILE A 192 1.39 -13.02 -6.25
N LEU A 193 0.58 -13.00 -5.20
CA LEU A 193 -0.13 -11.81 -4.74
C LEU A 193 0.67 -11.16 -3.62
N HIS A 194 1.11 -9.93 -3.88
CA HIS A 194 1.66 -9.04 -2.88
C HIS A 194 0.61 -8.02 -2.47
N GLY A 195 0.59 -7.62 -1.20
CA GLY A 195 -0.27 -6.52 -0.82
C GLY A 195 -0.24 -6.10 0.64
N LYS A 196 -0.90 -4.98 0.88
CA LYS A 196 -1.06 -4.40 2.22
C LYS A 196 -2.42 -3.76 2.37
N THR A 197 -3.11 -4.11 3.45
CA THR A 197 -4.35 -3.47 3.89
C THR A 197 -4.07 -2.20 4.70
N GLY A 198 -5.00 -1.24 4.67
CA GLY A 198 -5.01 -0.05 5.51
C GLY A 198 -6.43 0.36 5.89
N TRP A 199 -6.62 0.94 7.07
CA TRP A 199 -7.91 1.49 7.48
C TRP A 199 -7.64 2.81 8.21
N ALA A 200 -8.02 3.92 7.59
CA ALA A 200 -7.90 5.24 8.15
C ALA A 200 -9.19 5.57 8.89
N THR A 201 -9.09 5.82 10.19
CA THR A 201 -10.22 6.14 11.07
C THR A 201 -10.02 7.44 11.83
N ASP A 202 -8.77 7.84 12.05
CA ASP A 202 -8.43 8.97 12.93
C ASP A 202 -8.48 10.29 12.17
N ASN A 203 -9.16 11.28 12.75
CA ASN A 203 -9.34 12.63 12.19
C ASN A 203 -10.02 12.64 10.80
N ILE A 204 -10.89 11.67 10.51
CA ILE A 204 -11.62 11.60 9.23
C ILE A 204 -13.11 11.33 9.47
N VAL A 205 -13.97 12.01 8.71
CA VAL A 205 -15.43 11.90 8.86
C VAL A 205 -15.95 10.55 8.37
N VAL A 206 -15.46 10.08 7.24
CA VAL A 206 -15.84 8.80 6.63
C VAL A 206 -14.60 7.92 6.55
N PRO A 207 -14.46 6.90 7.43
CA PRO A 207 -13.31 6.00 7.45
C PRO A 207 -12.99 5.38 6.08
N ILE A 208 -11.71 5.31 5.71
CA ILE A 208 -11.25 4.86 4.39
C ILE A 208 -10.50 3.54 4.52
N GLY A 209 -11.00 2.50 3.85
CA GLY A 209 -10.35 1.20 3.78
C GLY A 209 -9.56 1.02 2.50
N TRP A 210 -8.26 0.74 2.63
CA TRP A 210 -7.32 0.47 1.53
C TRP A 210 -6.98 -1.01 1.39
N PHE A 211 -6.84 -1.48 0.16
CA PHE A 211 -6.01 -2.63 -0.17
C PHE A 211 -5.19 -2.29 -1.42
N VAL A 212 -3.87 -2.40 -1.30
CA VAL A 212 -2.94 -2.01 -2.37
C VAL A 212 -1.90 -3.09 -2.54
N GLY A 213 -1.39 -3.29 -3.75
CA GLY A 213 -0.41 -4.33 -4.01
C GLY A 213 -0.14 -4.54 -5.49
N TRP A 214 0.34 -5.73 -5.81
CA TRP A 214 0.48 -6.18 -7.19
C TRP A 214 0.37 -7.70 -7.27
N ILE A 215 0.05 -8.21 -8.46
CA ILE A 215 0.08 -9.63 -8.78
C ILE A 215 1.15 -9.86 -9.83
N GLU A 216 2.05 -10.79 -9.56
CA GLU A 216 3.05 -11.28 -10.51
C GLU A 216 2.56 -12.58 -11.12
N THR A 217 2.57 -12.69 -12.45
CA THR A 217 2.40 -13.94 -13.20
C THR A 217 3.72 -14.30 -13.88
N SER A 218 3.76 -15.40 -14.62
CA SER A 218 4.94 -15.78 -15.40
C SER A 218 5.35 -14.76 -16.47
N ASP A 219 4.42 -13.92 -16.93
CA ASP A 219 4.62 -13.05 -18.10
C ASP A 219 4.14 -11.60 -17.91
N ASN A 220 3.57 -11.25 -16.76
CA ASN A 220 3.04 -9.91 -16.50
C ASN A 220 3.06 -9.53 -15.01
N ILE A 221 2.91 -8.23 -14.75
CA ILE A 221 2.69 -7.67 -13.42
C ILE A 221 1.47 -6.74 -13.48
N TYR A 222 0.55 -6.94 -12.54
CA TYR A 222 -0.63 -6.11 -12.37
C TYR A 222 -0.56 -5.36 -11.05
N SER A 223 -0.28 -4.06 -11.08
CA SER A 223 -0.25 -3.23 -9.86
C SER A 223 -1.62 -2.64 -9.60
N PHE A 224 -2.06 -2.60 -8.34
CA PHE A 224 -3.43 -2.20 -8.03
C PHE A 224 -3.56 -1.40 -6.74
N ALA A 225 -4.61 -0.59 -6.67
CA ALA A 225 -5.06 0.09 -5.45
C ALA A 225 -6.57 0.23 -5.45
N ILE A 226 -7.21 -0.22 -4.37
CA ILE A 226 -8.63 0.00 -4.07
C ILE A 226 -8.76 0.80 -2.78
N ASN A 227 -9.67 1.78 -2.77
CA ASN A 227 -10.18 2.34 -1.52
C ASN A 227 -11.69 2.40 -1.49
N LEU A 228 -12.25 2.20 -0.29
CA LEU A 228 -13.68 2.16 -0.01
C LEU A 228 -13.99 3.04 1.21
N ASP A 229 -15.20 3.57 1.27
CA ASP A 229 -15.77 4.05 2.55
C ASP A 229 -16.10 2.83 3.44
N ILE A 230 -15.51 2.73 4.63
CA ILE A 230 -15.65 1.60 5.55
C ILE A 230 -15.87 2.10 6.98
N SER A 231 -17.08 2.56 7.28
CA SER A 231 -17.44 3.00 8.64
C SER A 231 -17.65 1.83 9.62
N ASP A 232 -17.84 0.60 9.13
CA ASP A 232 -18.03 -0.60 9.93
C ASP A 232 -16.98 -1.66 9.55
N SER A 233 -16.25 -2.13 10.55
CA SER A 233 -15.18 -3.12 10.40
C SER A 233 -15.61 -4.40 9.69
N LYS A 234 -16.91 -4.75 9.70
CA LYS A 234 -17.43 -5.94 8.98
C LYS A 234 -17.26 -5.85 7.46
N PHE A 235 -17.08 -4.65 6.90
CA PHE A 235 -16.85 -4.44 5.46
C PHE A 235 -15.36 -4.45 5.08
N LEU A 236 -14.43 -4.51 6.05
CA LEU A 236 -12.99 -4.60 5.76
C LEU A 236 -12.60 -5.73 4.80
N PRO A 237 -13.23 -6.93 4.81
CA PRO A 237 -12.94 -7.98 3.83
C PRO A 237 -13.30 -7.61 2.38
N LYS A 238 -14.25 -6.68 2.15
CA LYS A 238 -14.73 -6.32 0.81
C LYS A 238 -13.63 -5.79 -0.11
N ARG A 239 -12.60 -5.15 0.45
CA ARG A 239 -11.46 -4.63 -0.32
C ARG A 239 -10.73 -5.75 -1.07
N GLU A 240 -10.45 -6.86 -0.40
CA GLU A 240 -9.77 -8.00 -1.01
C GLU A 240 -10.71 -8.82 -1.89
N GLU A 241 -11.98 -8.99 -1.48
CA GLU A 241 -12.99 -9.68 -2.29
C GLU A 241 -13.13 -9.04 -3.69
N ILE A 242 -13.23 -7.71 -3.77
CA ILE A 242 -13.39 -6.98 -5.05
C ILE A 242 -12.16 -7.16 -5.93
N VAL A 243 -10.96 -7.02 -5.36
CA VAL A 243 -9.70 -7.21 -6.10
C VAL A 243 -9.63 -8.62 -6.68
N ARG A 244 -9.93 -9.64 -5.88
CA ARG A 244 -9.94 -11.04 -6.34
C ARG A 244 -11.02 -11.30 -7.38
N GLU A 245 -12.20 -10.72 -7.23
CA GLU A 245 -13.30 -10.86 -8.18
C GLU A 245 -12.94 -10.29 -9.56
N TYR A 246 -12.29 -9.12 -9.61
CA TYR A 246 -11.76 -8.56 -10.85
C TYR A 246 -10.66 -9.42 -11.47
N PHE A 247 -9.67 -9.85 -10.69
CA PHE A 247 -8.57 -10.65 -11.22
C PHE A 247 -8.99 -12.06 -11.65
N LYS A 248 -10.07 -12.60 -11.09
CA LYS A 248 -10.74 -13.80 -11.60
C LYS A 248 -11.41 -13.56 -12.95
N ASN A 249 -12.10 -12.43 -13.11
CA ASN A 249 -12.75 -12.08 -14.37
C ASN A 249 -11.76 -11.93 -15.54
N ILE A 250 -10.53 -11.48 -15.28
CA ILE A 250 -9.47 -11.40 -16.29
C ILE A 250 -8.53 -12.61 -16.30
N ASN A 251 -8.89 -13.71 -15.61
CA ASN A 251 -8.14 -14.98 -15.56
C ASN A 251 -6.69 -14.87 -15.03
N VAL A 252 -6.40 -13.87 -14.19
CA VAL A 252 -5.09 -13.72 -13.52
C VAL A 252 -5.06 -14.53 -12.22
N ILE A 253 -6.17 -14.54 -11.47
CA ILE A 253 -6.38 -15.42 -10.32
C ILE A 253 -7.38 -16.50 -10.75
N LYS A 254 -7.09 -17.77 -10.45
CA LYS A 254 -8.02 -18.89 -10.68
C LYS A 254 -9.01 -19.08 -9.53
#